data_AF-A0A2P6QLM7-F1
#
_entry.id   AF-A0A2P6QLM7-F1
#
_cell.length_a   1.000
_cell.length_b   1.000
_cell.length_c   1.000
_cell.angle_alpha   90.00
_cell.angle_beta   90.00
_cell.angle_gamma   90.00
#
_symmetry.space_group_name_H-M   'P 1'
#
loop_
_entity.id
_entity.type
_entity.pdbx_description
1 polymer ?
#
loop_
_entity_poly.entity_id
_entity_poly.type
_entity_poly.pdbx_seq_one_letter_code
_entity_poly.pdbx_strand_id
1 'polypeptide(L)'
;MLRMPPMLFHQMLHSRPLPSSVIPFNQMLTQLSKLKHYSAVISLNRQMLLRRIVPNHYTLNTIINCYCHLNQMGFSLSVLGKLFKLGLQPNVITFSTLINGFVLHNQVPEAALIFTKMLEAGHCKPSVFTFSTLIKGFCKMGNNYLGRWKKEDASLT
;
A
#
# COMPACT_ATOMS: atom_id res chain seq x y z
N MET A 1 -0.33 -26.29 15.58
CA MET A 1 -1.68 -26.09 15.01
C MET A 1 -1.90 -24.60 14.75
N LEU A 2 -1.64 -24.13 13.52
CA LEU A 2 -1.94 -22.75 13.12
C LEU A 2 -3.43 -22.66 12.79
N ARG A 3 -4.22 -21.96 13.62
CA ARG A 3 -5.57 -21.56 13.22
C ARG A 3 -5.42 -20.69 11.97
N MET A 4 -6.05 -21.09 10.88
CA MET A 4 -6.09 -20.32 9.64
C MET A 4 -6.58 -18.89 9.94
N PRO A 5 -5.81 -17.83 9.64
CA PRO A 5 -6.18 -16.44 9.95
C PRO A 5 -7.61 -16.04 9.51
N PRO A 6 -8.13 -16.52 8.36
CA PRO A 6 -9.51 -16.21 7.94
C PRO A 6 -10.61 -16.78 8.86
N MET A 7 -10.45 -18.00 9.39
CA MET A 7 -11.45 -18.59 10.30
C MET A 7 -11.50 -17.83 11.64
N LEU A 8 -10.34 -17.46 12.17
CA LEU A 8 -10.26 -16.68 13.40
C LEU A 8 -10.85 -15.27 13.19
N PHE A 9 -10.67 -14.68 12.01
CA PHE A 9 -11.29 -13.40 11.65
C PHE A 9 -12.81 -13.48 11.63
N HIS A 10 -13.36 -14.53 11.00
CA HIS A 10 -14.81 -14.75 10.97
C HIS A 10 -15.35 -14.96 12.39
N GLN A 11 -14.68 -15.75 13.23
CA GLN A 11 -15.05 -15.92 14.63
C GLN A 11 -15.07 -14.57 15.39
N MET A 12 -14.07 -13.71 15.18
CA MET A 12 -14.04 -12.38 15.78
C MET A 12 -15.14 -11.44 15.29
N LEU A 13 -15.52 -11.50 14.00
CA LEU A 13 -16.61 -10.68 13.46
C LEU A 13 -17.98 -11.06 14.03
N HIS A 14 -18.13 -12.30 14.49
CA HIS A 14 -19.38 -12.86 14.98
C HIS A 14 -19.41 -13.05 16.50
N SER A 15 -18.32 -12.74 17.21
CA SER A 15 -18.29 -12.80 18.68
C SER A 15 -19.22 -11.75 19.29
N ARG A 16 -19.85 -12.10 20.41
CA ARG A 16 -20.63 -11.18 21.23
C ARG A 16 -20.05 -11.16 22.65
N PRO A 17 -19.50 -10.04 23.14
CA PRO A 17 -19.37 -8.75 22.44
C PRO A 17 -18.34 -8.79 21.29
N LEU A 18 -18.46 -7.85 20.35
CA LEU A 18 -17.42 -7.59 19.36
C LEU A 18 -16.13 -7.20 20.08
N PRO A 19 -14.94 -7.57 19.57
CA PRO A 19 -13.69 -7.10 20.15
C PRO A 19 -13.69 -5.57 20.15
N SER A 20 -13.51 -4.97 21.34
CA SER A 20 -13.54 -3.52 21.52
C SER A 20 -12.39 -2.78 20.81
N SER A 21 -11.38 -3.52 20.35
CA SER A 21 -10.15 -3.00 19.75
C SER A 21 -9.94 -3.54 18.33
N VAL A 22 -9.46 -2.66 17.44
CA VAL A 22 -9.06 -3.01 16.07
C VAL A 22 -7.76 -3.82 16.00
N ILE A 23 -7.03 -3.94 17.11
CA ILE A 23 -5.69 -4.56 17.17
C ILE A 23 -5.66 -6.01 16.67
N PRO A 24 -6.54 -6.93 17.11
CA PRO A 24 -6.41 -8.32 16.70
C PRO A 24 -6.86 -8.53 15.24
N PHE A 25 -7.74 -7.66 14.72
CA PHE A 25 -8.01 -7.58 13.29
C PHE A 25 -6.76 -7.15 12.50
N ASN A 26 -6.06 -6.10 12.96
CA ASN A 26 -4.81 -5.64 12.34
C ASN A 26 -3.73 -6.72 12.30
N GLN A 27 -3.58 -7.50 13.38
CA GLN A 27 -2.63 -8.61 13.41
C GLN A 27 -2.93 -9.62 12.29
N MET A 28 -4.18 -9.99 12.08
CA MET A 28 -4.56 -10.91 11.00
C MET A 28 -4.33 -10.31 9.61
N LEU A 29 -4.71 -9.06 9.40
CA LEU A 29 -4.48 -8.37 8.13
C LEU A 29 -2.97 -8.31 7.81
N THR A 30 -2.13 -8.06 8.81
CA THR A 30 -0.67 -8.08 8.65
C THR A 30 -0.14 -9.47 8.31
N GLN A 31 -0.62 -10.53 8.97
CA GLN A 31 -0.22 -11.90 8.63
C GLN A 31 -0.61 -12.27 7.20
N LEU A 32 -1.85 -11.98 6.80
CA LEU A 32 -2.32 -12.23 5.43
C LEU A 32 -1.57 -11.40 4.38
N SER A 33 -1.23 -10.15 4.69
CA SER A 33 -0.41 -9.30 3.83
C SER A 33 1.00 -9.86 3.66
N LYS A 34 1.61 -10.43 4.72
CA LYS A 34 2.93 -11.11 4.64
C LYS A 34 2.88 -12.37 3.79
N LEU A 35 1.77 -13.10 3.86
CA LEU A 35 1.47 -14.26 3.01
C LEU A 35 1.05 -13.88 1.58
N LYS A 36 1.09 -12.59 1.21
CA LYS A 36 0.69 -12.06 -0.10
C LYS A 36 -0.78 -12.30 -0.47
N HIS A 37 -1.64 -12.61 0.50
CA HIS A 37 -3.09 -12.76 0.30
C HIS A 37 -3.78 -11.38 0.27
N TYR A 38 -3.32 -10.48 -0.60
CA TYR A 38 -3.74 -9.07 -0.63
C TYR A 38 -5.24 -8.89 -0.90
N SER A 39 -5.82 -9.69 -1.78
CA SER A 39 -7.26 -9.68 -2.08
C SER A 39 -8.09 -10.04 -0.84
N ALA A 40 -7.64 -11.04 -0.07
CA ALA A 40 -8.28 -11.41 1.18
C ALA A 40 -8.22 -10.26 2.20
N VAL A 41 -7.05 -9.63 2.38
CA VAL A 41 -6.90 -8.47 3.28
C VAL A 41 -7.91 -7.35 2.93
N ILE A 42 -8.07 -7.03 1.64
CA ILE A 42 -9.02 -6.02 1.18
C ILE A 42 -10.47 -6.44 1.48
N SER A 43 -10.84 -7.70 1.20
CA SER A 43 -12.17 -8.24 1.50
C SER A 43 -12.49 -8.18 3.00
N LEU A 44 -11.55 -8.60 3.83
CA LEU A 44 -11.69 -8.58 5.28
C LEU A 44 -11.83 -7.15 5.83
N ASN A 45 -11.08 -6.18 5.32
CA ASN A 45 -11.24 -4.78 5.70
C ASN A 45 -12.63 -4.22 5.30
N ARG A 46 -13.21 -4.65 4.18
CA ARG A 46 -14.61 -4.29 3.84
C ARG A 46 -15.58 -4.86 4.88
N GLN A 47 -15.39 -6.10 5.32
CA GLN A 47 -16.22 -6.71 6.36
C GLN A 47 -16.09 -5.98 7.71
N MET A 48 -14.88 -5.53 8.10
CA MET A 48 -14.69 -4.69 9.29
C MET A 48 -15.54 -3.42 9.22
N LEU A 49 -15.50 -2.72 8.08
CA LEU A 49 -16.27 -1.50 7.87
C LEU A 49 -17.78 -1.74 7.95
N LEU A 50 -18.28 -2.84 7.37
CA LEU A 50 -19.70 -3.24 7.46
C LEU A 50 -20.15 -3.53 8.91
N ARG A 51 -19.23 -3.96 9.77
CA ARG A 51 -19.46 -4.16 11.22
C ARG A 51 -19.17 -2.93 12.06
N ARG A 52 -18.99 -1.76 11.43
CA ARG A 52 -18.68 -0.47 12.09
C ARG A 52 -17.35 -0.49 12.88
N ILE A 53 -16.45 -1.42 12.57
CA ILE A 53 -15.08 -1.41 13.10
C ILE A 53 -14.28 -0.41 12.27
N VAL A 54 -13.89 0.70 12.88
CA VAL A 54 -13.19 1.81 12.21
C VAL A 54 -11.70 1.45 12.03
N PRO A 55 -11.19 1.40 10.79
CA PRO A 55 -9.76 1.22 10.52
C PRO A 55 -8.96 2.38 11.10
N ASN A 56 -7.79 2.08 11.67
CA ASN A 56 -6.85 3.12 12.11
C ASN A 56 -5.76 3.37 11.05
N HIS A 57 -4.84 4.28 11.36
CA HIS A 57 -3.72 4.63 10.48
C HIS A 57 -2.94 3.41 9.99
N TYR A 58 -2.67 2.46 10.90
CA TYR A 58 -1.95 1.23 10.59
C TYR A 58 -2.75 0.33 9.62
N THR A 59 -4.04 0.13 9.87
CA THR A 59 -4.92 -0.63 8.98
C THR A 59 -4.89 -0.04 7.57
N LEU A 60 -5.07 1.27 7.45
CA LEU A 60 -5.17 1.96 6.15
C LEU A 60 -3.85 1.88 5.37
N ASN A 61 -2.69 2.01 6.03
CA ASN A 61 -1.39 1.79 5.39
C ASN A 61 -1.23 0.36 4.87
N THR A 62 -1.70 -0.64 5.61
CA THR A 62 -1.71 -2.04 5.15
C THR A 62 -2.59 -2.21 3.91
N ILE A 63 -3.77 -1.58 3.87
CA ILE A 63 -4.65 -1.62 2.69
C ILE A 63 -4.03 -0.92 1.47
N ILE A 64 -3.38 0.23 1.67
CA ILE A 64 -2.61 0.91 0.61
C ILE A 64 -1.56 -0.05 0.03
N ASN A 65 -0.77 -0.69 0.90
CA ASN A 65 0.25 -1.64 0.48
C ASN A 65 -0.34 -2.81 -0.34
N CYS A 66 -1.50 -3.33 0.08
CA CYS A 66 -2.19 -4.40 -0.65
C CYS A 66 -2.64 -3.96 -2.05
N TYR A 67 -3.25 -2.77 -2.18
CA TYR A 67 -3.63 -2.24 -3.49
C TYR A 67 -2.40 -1.95 -4.38
N CYS A 68 -1.31 -1.43 -3.79
CA CYS A 68 -0.04 -1.27 -4.50
C CYS A 68 0.45 -2.61 -5.06
N HIS A 69 0.48 -3.68 -4.28
CA HIS A 69 0.93 -4.99 -4.78
C HIS A 69 0.01 -5.61 -5.84
N LEU A 70 -1.26 -5.22 -5.90
CA LEU A 70 -2.23 -5.66 -6.92
C LEU A 70 -2.26 -4.76 -8.17
N ASN A 71 -1.35 -3.78 -8.28
CA ASN A 71 -1.35 -2.76 -9.34
C ASN A 71 -2.67 -1.97 -9.43
N GLN A 72 -3.32 -1.76 -8.28
CA GLN A 72 -4.59 -1.06 -8.17
C GLN A 72 -4.38 0.35 -7.62
N MET A 73 -3.54 1.14 -8.30
CA MET A 73 -3.06 2.43 -7.79
C MET A 73 -4.17 3.47 -7.58
N GLY A 74 -5.23 3.46 -8.39
CA GLY A 74 -6.40 4.34 -8.16
C GLY A 74 -7.08 4.06 -6.81
N PHE A 75 -7.17 2.79 -6.41
CA PHE A 75 -7.72 2.41 -5.11
C PHE A 75 -6.76 2.72 -3.96
N SER A 76 -5.44 2.58 -4.15
CA SER A 76 -4.46 2.98 -3.12
C SER A 76 -4.53 4.49 -2.83
N LEU A 77 -4.66 5.33 -3.86
CA LEU A 77 -4.90 6.77 -3.71
C LEU A 77 -6.27 7.10 -3.10
N SER A 78 -7.30 6.31 -3.39
CA SER A 78 -8.61 6.46 -2.74
C SER A 78 -8.53 6.21 -1.23
N VAL A 79 -7.69 5.28 -0.79
CA VAL A 79 -7.43 5.03 0.65
C VAL A 79 -6.63 6.18 1.27
N LEU A 80 -5.70 6.81 0.53
CA LEU A 80 -5.06 8.05 0.96
C LEU A 80 -6.09 9.17 1.19
N GLY A 81 -7.05 9.34 0.26
CA GLY A 81 -8.18 10.26 0.44
C GLY A 81 -9.01 9.93 1.69
N LYS A 82 -9.16 8.65 2.03
CA LYS A 82 -9.85 8.22 3.25
C LYS A 82 -9.09 8.58 4.53
N LEU A 83 -7.76 8.55 4.55
CA LEU A 83 -6.96 9.05 5.68
C LEU A 83 -7.33 10.50 6.00
N PHE A 84 -7.31 11.38 4.99
CA PHE A 84 -7.70 12.79 5.16
C PHE A 84 -9.14 12.95 5.66
N LYS A 85 -10.10 12.20 5.08
CA LYS A 85 -11.51 12.24 5.52
C LYS A 85 -11.72 11.81 6.97
N LEU A 86 -10.84 10.97 7.51
CA LEU A 86 -10.87 10.52 8.90
C LEU A 86 -10.07 11.44 9.84
N GLY A 87 -9.53 12.55 9.34
CA GLY A 87 -8.64 13.43 10.12
C GLY A 87 -7.28 12.82 10.43
N LEU A 88 -6.91 11.73 9.75
CA LEU A 88 -5.62 11.07 9.92
C LEU A 88 -4.63 11.68 8.93
N GLN A 89 -3.65 12.42 9.43
CA GLN A 89 -2.57 12.94 8.58
C GLN A 89 -1.71 11.78 8.06
N PRO A 90 -1.55 11.61 6.73
CA PRO A 90 -0.61 10.65 6.17
C PRO A 90 0.78 10.79 6.78
N ASN A 91 1.53 9.72 6.92
CA ASN A 91 2.89 9.81 7.48
C ASN A 91 3.92 9.29 6.49
N VAL A 92 5.20 9.30 6.89
CA VAL A 92 6.31 8.80 6.07
C VAL A 92 6.06 7.38 5.57
N ILE A 93 5.40 6.52 6.35
CA ILE A 93 5.05 5.16 5.93
C ILE A 93 4.02 5.22 4.79
N THR A 94 2.95 5.99 4.94
CA THR A 94 1.91 6.14 3.91
C THR A 94 2.49 6.58 2.57
N PHE A 95 3.28 7.66 2.55
CA PHE A 95 3.89 8.18 1.33
C PHE A 95 4.91 7.20 0.74
N SER A 96 5.79 6.63 1.58
CA SER A 96 6.80 5.67 1.12
C SER A 96 6.18 4.41 0.53
N THR A 97 5.06 3.93 1.07
CA THR A 97 4.32 2.79 0.50
C THR A 97 3.73 3.11 -0.88
N LEU A 98 3.17 4.30 -1.07
CA LEU A 98 2.65 4.74 -2.36
C LEU A 98 3.77 4.90 -3.40
N ILE A 99 4.87 5.57 -3.03
CA ILE A 99 6.05 5.75 -3.88
C ILE A 99 6.60 4.38 -4.32
N ASN A 100 6.77 3.45 -3.38
CA ASN A 100 7.21 2.09 -3.69
C ASN A 100 6.21 1.35 -4.61
N GLY A 101 4.90 1.54 -4.40
CA GLY A 101 3.87 0.97 -5.27
C GLY A 101 3.97 1.44 -6.72
N PHE A 102 4.13 2.75 -6.94
CA PHE A 102 4.33 3.30 -8.28
C PHE A 102 5.63 2.79 -8.92
N VAL A 103 6.73 2.77 -8.17
CA VAL A 103 8.02 2.21 -8.65
C VAL A 103 7.94 0.71 -8.97
N LEU A 104 7.16 -0.06 -8.21
CA LEU A 104 6.94 -1.49 -8.44
C LEU A 104 6.34 -1.75 -9.83
N HIS A 105 5.48 -0.84 -10.30
CA HIS A 105 4.78 -0.94 -11.60
C HIS A 105 5.41 -0.06 -12.68
N ASN A 106 6.66 0.36 -12.51
CA ASN A 106 7.41 1.21 -13.45
C ASN A 106 6.77 2.58 -13.74
N GLN A 107 5.90 3.06 -12.85
CA GLN A 107 5.23 4.37 -12.91
C GLN A 107 6.07 5.40 -12.14
N VAL A 108 7.35 5.55 -12.54
CA VAL A 108 8.33 6.39 -11.82
C VAL A 108 7.96 7.89 -11.82
N PRO A 109 7.40 8.47 -12.90
CA PRO A 109 6.93 9.86 -12.87
C PRO A 109 5.86 10.12 -11.80
N GLU A 110 4.90 9.21 -11.65
CA GLU A 110 3.86 9.28 -10.63
C GLU A 110 4.44 9.12 -9.23
N ALA A 111 5.44 8.24 -9.06
CA ALA A 111 6.17 8.11 -7.80
C ALA A 111 6.85 9.42 -7.39
N ALA A 112 7.47 10.12 -8.34
CA ALA A 112 8.10 11.42 -8.11
C ALA A 112 7.06 12.49 -7.73
N LEU A 113 5.87 12.48 -8.35
CA LEU A 113 4.78 13.39 -7.97
C LEU A 113 4.31 13.16 -6.53
N ILE A 114 4.19 11.90 -6.08
CA ILE A 114 3.84 11.59 -4.69
C ILE A 114 4.93 12.07 -3.72
N PHE A 115 6.20 11.96 -4.12
CA PHE A 115 7.32 12.49 -3.33
C PHE A 115 7.25 14.02 -3.20
N THR A 116 6.97 14.75 -4.29
CA THR A 116 6.76 16.21 -4.23
C THR A 116 5.63 16.57 -3.28
N LYS A 117 4.47 15.89 -3.37
CA LYS A 117 3.34 16.09 -2.44
C LYS A 117 3.70 15.81 -0.98
N MET A 118 4.58 14.84 -0.73
CA MET A 118 5.10 14.56 0.61
C MET A 118 5.90 15.75 1.15
N LEU A 119 6.73 16.39 0.32
CA LEU A 119 7.51 17.57 0.69
C LEU A 119 6.62 18.80 0.92
N GLU A 120 5.69 19.05 0.01
CA GLU A 120 4.72 20.17 0.08
C GLU A 120 3.87 20.10 1.34
N ALA A 121 3.49 18.88 1.76
CA ALA A 121 2.67 18.72 2.94
C ALA A 121 3.41 19.06 4.25
N GLY A 122 4.75 19.10 4.25
CA GLY A 122 5.60 19.67 5.30
C GLY A 122 5.63 18.94 6.66
N HIS A 123 4.67 18.08 6.96
CA HIS A 123 4.48 17.44 8.27
C HIS A 123 5.26 16.12 8.44
N CYS A 124 5.89 15.60 7.39
CA CYS A 124 6.73 14.41 7.48
C CYS A 124 7.94 14.49 6.54
N LYS A 125 9.09 14.01 7.02
CA LYS A 125 10.34 14.00 6.25
C LYS A 125 10.52 12.67 5.51
N PRO A 126 11.00 12.67 4.26
CA PRO A 126 11.38 11.44 3.56
C PRO A 126 12.42 10.64 4.33
N SER A 127 12.30 9.31 4.26
CA SER A 127 13.26 8.39 4.87
C SER A 127 14.30 7.93 3.86
N VAL A 128 15.38 7.30 4.35
CA VAL A 128 16.37 6.63 3.48
C VAL A 128 15.68 5.65 2.52
N PHE A 129 14.70 4.89 3.00
CA PHE A 129 13.91 3.98 2.17
C PHE A 129 13.16 4.70 1.05
N THR A 130 12.65 5.91 1.31
CA THR A 130 11.96 6.73 0.30
C THR A 130 12.90 7.11 -0.83
N PHE A 131 14.09 7.62 -0.50
CA PHE A 131 15.11 7.99 -1.50
C PHE A 131 15.64 6.77 -2.26
N SER A 132 16.00 5.69 -1.56
CA SER A 132 16.50 4.46 -2.19
C SER A 132 15.49 3.88 -3.17
N THR A 133 14.20 3.93 -2.84
CA THR A 133 13.10 3.49 -3.71
C THR A 133 13.04 4.31 -5.00
N LEU A 134 13.10 5.64 -4.91
CA LEU A 134 13.09 6.52 -6.09
C LEU A 134 14.30 6.31 -6.98
N ILE A 135 15.51 6.27 -6.40
CA ILE A 135 16.76 6.02 -7.13
C ILE A 135 16.66 4.69 -7.90
N LYS A 136 16.20 3.62 -7.22
CA LYS A 136 15.96 2.33 -7.86
C LYS A 136 14.97 2.43 -9.02
N GLY A 137 13.90 3.21 -8.87
CA GLY A 137 12.94 3.49 -9.93
C GLY A 137 13.57 4.17 -11.15
N PHE A 138 14.31 5.26 -10.94
CA PHE A 138 14.97 5.99 -12.01
C PHE A 138 16.02 5.15 -12.74
N CYS A 139 16.83 4.36 -12.03
CA CYS A 139 17.78 3.44 -12.66
C CYS A 139 17.09 2.40 -13.55
N LYS A 140 15.97 1.81 -13.08
CA LYS A 140 15.18 0.87 -13.88
C LYS A 140 14.61 1.54 -15.13
N MET A 141 14.07 2.74 -14.99
CA MET A 141 13.50 3.50 -16.10
C MET A 141 14.55 3.78 -17.17
N GLY A 142 15.76 4.23 -16.79
CA GLY A 142 16.88 4.44 -17.71
C GLY A 142 17.31 3.16 -18.46
N ASN A 143 17.41 2.03 -17.75
CA ASN A 143 17.73 0.74 -18.37
C ASN A 143 16.66 0.29 -19.37
N ASN A 144 15.38 0.52 -19.07
CA ASN A 144 14.28 0.19 -19.97
C ASN A 144 14.34 1.01 -21.27
N TYR A 145 14.68 2.30 -21.18
CA TYR A 145 14.88 3.13 -22.36
C TYR A 145 16.06 2.61 -23.19
N LEU A 146 17.24 2.43 -22.58
CA LEU A 146 18.44 1.92 -23.27
C LEU A 146 18.20 0.55 -23.95
N GLY A 147 17.42 -0.33 -23.32
CA GLY A 147 17.05 -1.62 -23.92
C GLY A 147 16.13 -1.52 -25.13
N ARG A 148 15.28 -0.49 -25.21
CA ARG A 148 14.44 -0.23 -26.39
C ARG A 148 15.26 0.32 -27.55
N TRP A 149 16.14 1.29 -27.30
CA TRP A 149 17.06 1.84 -28.31
C TRP A 149 17.87 0.73 -28.99
N LYS A 150 18.48 -0.17 -28.22
CA LYS A 150 19.24 -1.31 -28.77
C LYS A 150 18.41 -2.29 -29.62
N LYS A 151 17.11 -2.44 -29.34
CA LYS A 151 16.22 -3.30 -30.14
C LYS A 151 15.81 -2.65 -31.44
N GLU A 152 15.58 -1.34 -31.43
CA GLU A 152 15.24 -0.57 -32.63
C GLU A 152 16.41 -0.55 -33.62
N ASP A 153 17.64 -0.35 -33.15
CA ASP A 153 18.85 -0.40 -33.98
C ASP A 153 19.08 -1.78 -34.63
N ALA A 154 18.84 -2.87 -33.88
CA ALA A 154 18.99 -4.24 -34.38
C ALA A 154 17.88 -4.69 -35.34
N SER A 155 16.76 -3.95 -35.41
CA SER A 155 15.66 -4.22 -36.35
C SER A 155 15.79 -3.44 -37.66
N LEU A 156 16.77 -2.53 -37.75
CA LEU A 156 17.10 -1.73 -38.93
C LEU A 156 18.32 -2.25 -39.71
N THR A 157 18.92 -3.35 -39.26
CA THR A 157 20.04 -4.08 -39.91
C THR A 157 19.59 -5.47 -40.35
#